data_AF-A0A7Y4XSL9-F1
#
_entry.id   AF-A0A7Y4XSL9-F1
#
_cell.length_a   1.000
_cell.length_b   1.000
_cell.length_c   1.000
_cell.angle_alpha   90.00
_cell.angle_beta   90.00
_cell.angle_gamma   90.00
#
_symmetry.space_group_name_H-M   'P 1'
#
loop_
_entity.id
_entity.type
_entity.pdbx_description
1 polymer ?
#
loop_
_entity_poly.entity_id
_entity_poly.type
_entity_poly.pdbx_seq_one_letter_code
_entity_poly.pdbx_strand_id
1 'polypeptide(L)'
;MPQPPEVSPNFNFESAFLGALIGAFVTVVFSYIKHRYDLKTKKDLIDTDLQHQMDELDKYEIEAKQMIIDFENAFAIGFKNKLQLAFEAFYPDVYDAMSKEDLFRIYKKRLPNIILIYKTIGFLKEKRPSTFASEYFELWNTHRISPLHLAHKEKHGLEDDFCGYQQGLWDNSVIGLKKNLESVGELRSLINTTLTYRFRW
;
A
#
# COMPACT_ATOMS: atom_id res chain seq x y z
N MET A 1 -55.52 38.18 56.76
CA MET A 1 -54.85 36.92 56.38
C MET A 1 -53.42 37.27 56.00
N PRO A 2 -52.39 36.73 56.68
CA PRO A 2 -51.00 36.97 56.27
C PRO A 2 -50.72 36.28 54.94
N GLN A 3 -50.07 36.97 54.01
CA GLN A 3 -49.61 36.34 52.77
C GLN A 3 -48.53 35.29 53.09
N PRO A 4 -48.52 34.13 52.40
CA PRO A 4 -47.46 33.16 52.57
C PRO A 4 -46.12 33.78 52.12
N PRO A 5 -45.00 33.45 52.78
CA PRO A 5 -43.71 33.98 52.40
C PRO A 5 -43.35 33.53 50.97
N GLU A 6 -43.05 34.50 50.10
CA GLU A 6 -42.38 34.23 48.83
C GLU A 6 -40.99 33.67 49.14
N VAL A 7 -40.83 32.36 48.97
CA VAL A 7 -39.52 31.73 48.95
C VAL A 7 -38.93 31.99 47.57
N SER A 8 -38.13 33.05 47.43
CA SER A 8 -37.34 33.21 46.23
C SER A 8 -36.29 32.08 46.19
N PRO A 9 -36.14 31.35 45.07
CA PRO A 9 -35.04 30.43 44.94
C PRO A 9 -33.76 31.26 44.97
N ASN A 10 -32.96 31.11 46.04
CA ASN A 10 -31.60 31.63 46.10
C ASN A 10 -30.76 30.89 45.04
N PHE A 11 -30.85 31.37 43.81
CA PHE A 11 -30.00 30.96 42.72
C PHE A 11 -28.62 31.54 42.99
N ASN A 12 -27.83 30.83 43.79
CA ASN A 12 -26.49 31.26 44.16
C ASN A 12 -25.62 31.22 42.89
N PHE A 13 -25.35 32.38 42.31
CA PHE A 13 -24.48 32.56 41.14
C PHE A 13 -23.15 31.81 41.29
N GLU A 14 -22.60 31.76 42.49
CA GLU A 14 -21.38 31.00 42.83
C GLU A 14 -21.53 29.50 42.57
N SER A 15 -22.69 28.91 42.89
CA SER A 15 -22.97 27.49 42.64
C SER A 15 -23.15 27.20 41.14
N ALA A 16 -23.78 28.12 40.40
CA ALA A 16 -23.91 28.03 38.95
C ALA A 16 -22.55 28.16 38.24
N PHE A 17 -21.70 29.07 38.72
CA PHE A 17 -20.34 29.27 38.20
C PHE A 17 -19.43 28.05 38.47
N LEU A 18 -19.46 27.50 39.69
CA LEU A 18 -18.75 26.26 40.02
C LEU A 18 -19.25 25.09 39.17
N GLY A 19 -20.57 24.97 38.98
CA GLY A 19 -21.16 23.96 38.09
C GLY A 19 -20.68 24.10 36.64
N ALA A 20 -20.59 25.32 36.12
CA ALA A 20 -20.08 25.59 34.78
C ALA A 20 -18.59 25.23 34.64
N LEU A 21 -17.75 25.54 35.63
CA LEU A 21 -16.34 25.17 35.63
C LEU A 21 -16.15 23.65 35.65
N ILE A 22 -16.89 22.94 36.50
CA ILE A 22 -16.86 21.47 36.56
C ILE A 22 -17.33 20.88 35.23
N GLY A 23 -18.42 21.38 34.66
CA GLY A 23 -18.94 20.93 33.37
C GLY A 23 -17.94 21.11 32.22
N ALA A 24 -17.27 22.27 32.17
CA ALA A 24 -16.22 22.55 31.19
C ALA A 24 -15.03 21.60 31.38
N PHE A 25 -14.58 21.39 32.61
CA PHE A 25 -13.48 20.47 32.92
C PHE A 25 -13.80 19.02 32.50
N VAL A 26 -14.98 18.50 32.87
CA VAL A 26 -15.43 17.16 32.47
C VAL A 26 -15.49 17.03 30.94
N THR A 27 -15.99 18.05 30.25
CA THR A 27 -16.06 18.06 28.78
C THR A 27 -14.68 17.96 28.13
N VAL A 28 -13.69 18.71 28.65
CA VAL A 28 -12.31 18.67 28.16
C VAL A 28 -11.69 17.30 28.40
N VAL A 29 -11.85 16.74 29.61
CA VAL A 29 -11.31 15.41 29.95
C VAL A 29 -11.93 14.33 29.08
N PHE A 30 -13.26 14.34 28.92
CA PHE A 30 -13.95 13.36 28.08
C PHE A 30 -13.53 13.46 26.61
N SER A 31 -13.42 14.68 26.07
CA SER A 31 -12.95 14.91 24.70
C SER A 31 -11.52 14.42 24.51
N TYR A 32 -10.65 14.61 25.49
CA TYR A 32 -9.28 14.12 25.47
C TYR A 32 -9.21 12.58 25.45
N ILE A 33 -9.98 11.91 26.31
CA ILE A 33 -10.06 10.44 26.34
C ILE A 33 -10.58 9.89 25.02
N LYS A 34 -11.67 10.49 24.49
CA LYS A 34 -12.25 10.09 23.21
C LYS A 34 -11.23 10.25 22.07
N HIS A 35 -10.51 11.36 22.04
CA HIS A 35 -9.49 11.60 21.02
C HIS A 35 -8.33 10.60 21.10
N ARG A 36 -7.86 10.27 22.30
CA ARG A 36 -6.84 9.21 22.50
C ARG A 36 -7.33 7.85 22.01
N TYR A 37 -8.60 7.50 22.27
CA TYR A 37 -9.20 6.25 21.79
C TYR A 37 -9.33 6.21 20.26
N ASP A 38 -9.73 7.33 19.65
CA ASP A 38 -9.81 7.46 18.18
C ASP A 38 -8.42 7.27 17.53
N LEU A 39 -7.39 7.96 18.04
CA LEU A 39 -6.03 7.80 17.53
C LEU A 39 -5.50 6.37 17.71
N LYS A 40 -5.87 5.70 18.80
CA LYS A 40 -5.52 4.29 19.03
C LYS A 40 -6.19 3.39 17.99
N THR A 41 -7.50 3.55 17.77
CA THR A 41 -8.24 2.77 16.77
C THR A 41 -7.63 2.96 15.38
N LYS A 42 -7.31 4.20 14.99
CA LYS A 42 -6.64 4.50 13.72
C LYS A 42 -5.27 3.85 13.61
N LYS A 43 -4.47 3.90 14.68
CA LYS A 43 -3.19 3.19 14.71
C LYS A 43 -3.39 1.68 14.47
N ASP A 44 -4.32 1.07 15.20
CA ASP A 44 -4.59 -0.37 15.11
C ASP A 44 -5.08 -0.75 13.70
N LEU A 45 -5.84 0.11 13.02
CA LEU A 45 -6.22 -0.07 11.61
C LEU A 45 -5.02 -0.09 10.68
N ILE A 46 -4.09 0.87 10.80
CA ILE A 46 -2.87 0.88 9.97
C ILE A 46 -2.00 -0.33 10.29
N ASP A 47 -1.81 -0.68 11.56
CA ASP A 47 -1.01 -1.84 11.93
C ASP A 47 -1.59 -3.15 11.37
N THR A 48 -2.92 -3.29 11.40
CA THR A 48 -3.64 -4.43 10.81
C THR A 48 -3.49 -4.44 9.29
N ASP A 49 -3.64 -3.29 8.64
CA ASP A 49 -3.41 -3.19 7.20
C ASP A 49 -1.98 -3.59 6.86
N LEU A 50 -0.97 -3.04 7.54
CA LEU A 50 0.43 -3.38 7.33
C LEU A 50 0.72 -4.88 7.50
N GLN A 51 0.05 -5.57 8.43
CA GLN A 51 0.13 -7.02 8.55
C GLN A 51 -0.47 -7.72 7.33
N HIS A 52 -1.65 -7.31 6.88
CA HIS A 52 -2.27 -7.84 5.66
C HIS A 52 -1.39 -7.60 4.42
N GLN A 53 -0.74 -6.43 4.33
CA GLN A 53 0.21 -6.15 3.25
C GLN A 53 1.40 -7.13 3.25
N MET A 54 1.83 -7.65 4.40
CA MET A 54 2.87 -8.69 4.43
C MET A 54 2.41 -9.98 3.75
N ASP A 55 1.17 -10.40 3.98
CA ASP A 55 0.60 -11.59 3.33
C ASP A 55 0.48 -11.40 1.81
N GLU A 56 0.13 -10.19 1.36
CA GLU A 56 0.10 -9.85 -0.07
C GLU A 56 1.50 -9.80 -0.70
N LEU A 57 2.52 -9.39 0.04
CA LEU A 57 3.92 -9.45 -0.41
C LEU A 57 4.40 -10.88 -0.61
N ASP A 58 3.94 -11.83 0.21
CA ASP A 58 4.23 -13.26 0.03
C ASP A 58 3.64 -13.78 -1.28
N LYS A 59 2.39 -13.42 -1.59
CA LYS A 59 1.75 -13.77 -2.87
C LYS A 59 2.51 -13.15 -4.05
N TYR A 60 2.84 -11.86 -3.95
CA TYR A 60 3.62 -11.17 -4.98
C TYR A 60 4.95 -11.87 -5.25
N GLU A 61 5.68 -12.25 -4.21
CA GLU A 61 6.97 -12.93 -4.34
C GLU A 61 6.84 -14.27 -5.07
N ILE A 62 5.84 -15.09 -4.70
CA ILE A 62 5.58 -16.38 -5.35
C ILE A 62 5.29 -16.16 -6.83
N GLU A 63 4.42 -15.22 -7.16
CA GLU A 63 4.05 -14.93 -8.55
C GLU A 63 5.22 -14.36 -9.36
N ALA A 64 5.97 -13.42 -8.80
CA ALA A 64 7.14 -12.86 -9.48
C ALA A 64 8.20 -13.94 -9.77
N LYS A 65 8.43 -14.85 -8.81
CA LYS A 65 9.32 -16.00 -9.01
C LYS A 65 8.81 -16.95 -10.08
N GLN A 66 7.51 -17.28 -10.04
CA GLN A 66 6.91 -18.12 -11.08
C GLN A 66 6.98 -17.46 -12.46
N MET A 67 6.77 -16.15 -12.53
CA MET A 67 6.87 -15.38 -13.78
C MET A 67 8.28 -15.38 -14.34
N ILE A 68 9.30 -15.23 -13.49
CA ILE A 68 10.71 -15.36 -13.90
C ILE A 68 10.96 -16.77 -14.45
N ILE A 69 10.49 -17.81 -13.77
CA ILE A 69 10.60 -19.20 -14.23
C ILE A 69 9.90 -19.38 -15.58
N ASP A 70 8.71 -18.82 -15.76
CA ASP A 70 7.97 -18.89 -17.01
C ASP A 70 8.70 -18.15 -18.14
N PHE A 71 9.28 -16.99 -17.85
CA PHE A 71 10.16 -16.26 -18.78
C PHE A 71 11.40 -17.09 -19.16
N GLU A 72 12.08 -17.69 -18.19
CA GLU A 72 13.28 -18.51 -18.41
C GLU A 72 12.96 -19.82 -19.15
N ASN A 73 11.84 -20.47 -18.83
CA ASN A 73 11.39 -21.72 -19.47
C ASN A 73 10.80 -21.52 -20.84
N ALA A 74 10.16 -20.38 -21.12
CA ALA A 74 9.61 -20.13 -22.45
C ALA A 74 10.67 -19.81 -23.49
N PHE A 75 11.90 -19.52 -23.07
CA PHE A 75 13.07 -19.59 -23.93
C PHE A 75 13.37 -21.04 -24.37
N ALA A 76 12.92 -22.04 -23.61
CA ALA A 76 13.04 -23.46 -23.96
C ALA A 76 11.85 -23.99 -24.78
N ILE A 77 10.63 -23.45 -24.60
CA ILE A 77 9.42 -23.91 -25.32
C ILE A 77 8.46 -22.73 -25.55
N GLY A 78 8.19 -22.42 -26.83
CA GLY A 78 7.46 -21.23 -27.28
C GLY A 78 6.20 -20.87 -26.47
N PHE A 79 6.19 -19.65 -25.94
CA PHE A 79 5.16 -19.00 -25.14
C PHE A 79 3.79 -18.95 -25.86
N LYS A 80 2.99 -20.00 -25.77
CA LYS A 80 1.58 -19.99 -26.20
C LYS A 80 0.69 -20.38 -25.01
N ASN A 81 -0.10 -19.40 -24.56
CA ASN A 81 -1.23 -19.52 -23.65
C ASN A 81 -0.86 -19.82 -22.19
N LYS A 82 -0.94 -18.81 -21.29
CA LYS A 82 -1.34 -18.93 -19.86
C LYS A 82 -0.96 -17.71 -19.01
N LEU A 83 -1.35 -16.50 -19.39
CA LEU A 83 -1.07 -15.34 -18.53
C LEU A 83 -2.26 -14.40 -18.41
N GLN A 84 -3.32 -14.94 -17.82
CA GLN A 84 -4.35 -14.17 -17.13
C GLN A 84 -4.34 -14.63 -15.67
N LEU A 85 -3.46 -14.02 -14.87
CA LEU A 85 -3.61 -14.02 -13.42
C LEU A 85 -3.88 -12.58 -13.02
N ALA A 86 -5.14 -12.30 -12.70
CA ALA A 86 -5.59 -11.00 -12.24
C ALA A 86 -5.14 -10.84 -10.78
N PHE A 87 -4.12 -10.01 -10.56
CA PHE A 87 -3.69 -9.63 -9.21
C PHE A 87 -4.44 -8.38 -8.77
N GLU A 88 -5.35 -8.50 -7.81
CA GLU A 88 -6.23 -7.40 -7.41
C GLU A 88 -5.82 -6.66 -6.12
N ALA A 89 -5.01 -7.21 -5.20
CA ALA A 89 -5.16 -6.84 -3.79
C ALA A 89 -4.08 -5.96 -3.10
N PHE A 90 -3.36 -5.07 -3.79
CA PHE A 90 -2.61 -3.99 -3.11
C PHE A 90 -3.47 -2.71 -3.07
N TYR A 91 -4.10 -2.38 -1.94
CA TYR A 91 -4.87 -1.15 -1.79
C TYR A 91 -4.36 -0.31 -0.61
N PRO A 92 -3.88 0.92 -0.83
CA PRO A 92 -3.45 1.82 0.24
C PRO A 92 -4.62 2.57 0.91
N ASP A 93 -5.86 2.18 0.66
CA ASP A 93 -7.09 2.89 1.03
C ASP A 93 -7.15 3.27 2.51
N VAL A 94 -6.66 2.39 3.40
CA VAL A 94 -6.60 2.65 4.84
C VAL A 94 -5.67 3.84 5.15
N TYR A 95 -4.52 3.91 4.49
CA TYR A 95 -3.57 5.02 4.65
C TYR A 95 -4.07 6.31 4.00
N ASP A 96 -4.67 6.22 2.82
CA ASP A 96 -5.18 7.37 2.08
C ASP A 96 -6.42 8.00 2.75
N ALA A 97 -7.19 7.20 3.49
CA ALA A 97 -8.31 7.68 4.29
C ALA A 97 -7.88 8.44 5.57
N MET A 98 -6.61 8.40 5.96
CA MET A 98 -6.13 9.05 7.19
C MET A 98 -5.60 10.47 6.95
N SER A 99 -5.99 11.38 7.84
CA SER A 99 -5.43 12.73 7.84
C SER A 99 -3.92 12.69 8.14
N LYS A 100 -3.15 13.55 7.46
CA LYS A 100 -1.70 13.66 7.72
C LYS A 100 -1.40 14.10 9.15
N GLU A 101 -2.31 14.88 9.75
CA GLU A 101 -2.21 15.29 11.14
C GLU A 101 -2.34 14.09 12.10
N ASP A 102 -3.32 13.22 11.91
CA ASP A 102 -3.47 12.00 12.73
C ASP A 102 -2.28 11.07 12.55
N LEU A 103 -1.83 10.87 11.31
CA LEU A 103 -0.64 10.06 11.02
C LEU A 103 0.61 10.63 11.70
N PHE A 104 0.78 11.95 11.72
CA PHE A 104 1.87 12.59 12.46
C PHE A 104 1.74 12.41 13.97
N ARG A 105 0.53 12.54 14.54
CA ARG A 105 0.28 12.33 15.97
C ARG A 105 0.56 10.88 16.39
N ILE A 106 0.20 9.92 15.55
CA ILE A 106 0.39 8.48 15.78
C ILE A 106 1.87 8.09 15.60
N TYR A 107 2.46 8.36 14.44
CA TYR A 107 3.77 7.81 14.07
C TYR A 107 4.95 8.76 14.33
N LYS A 108 4.71 10.07 14.48
CA LYS A 108 5.73 11.09 14.80
C LYS A 108 6.95 10.96 13.89
N LYS A 109 8.13 10.68 14.46
CA LYS A 109 9.41 10.50 13.75
C LYS A 109 9.42 9.32 12.78
N ARG A 110 8.48 8.38 12.89
CA ARG A 110 8.35 7.19 12.03
C ARG A 110 7.40 7.39 10.86
N LEU A 111 6.72 8.53 10.79
CA LEU A 111 5.86 8.86 9.65
C LEU A 111 6.58 8.69 8.29
N PRO A 112 7.87 9.04 8.13
CA PRO A 112 8.58 8.77 6.88
C PRO A 112 8.62 7.28 6.49
N ASN A 113 8.74 6.37 7.45
CA ASN A 113 8.73 4.92 7.19
C ASN A 113 7.35 4.47 6.71
N ILE A 114 6.28 4.95 7.36
CA ILE A 114 4.91 4.66 6.92
C ILE A 114 4.69 5.17 5.50
N ILE A 115 5.08 6.41 5.20
CA ILE A 115 4.96 6.98 3.86
C ILE A 115 5.74 6.14 2.84
N LEU A 116 6.96 5.72 3.17
CA LEU A 116 7.78 4.90 2.29
C LEU A 116 7.14 3.54 2.03
N ILE A 117 6.63 2.87 3.07
CA ILE A 117 5.92 1.59 2.96
C ILE A 117 4.79 1.70 1.93
N TYR A 118 3.87 2.65 2.11
CA TYR A 118 2.70 2.78 1.23
C TYR A 118 3.07 3.25 -0.18
N LYS A 119 4.10 4.07 -0.34
CA LYS A 119 4.63 4.43 -1.67
C LYS A 119 5.20 3.20 -2.39
N THR A 120 5.97 2.37 -1.70
CA THR A 120 6.55 1.15 -2.28
C THR A 120 5.45 0.15 -2.62
N ILE A 121 4.43 -0.01 -1.78
CA ILE A 121 3.24 -0.83 -2.10
C ILE A 121 2.56 -0.32 -3.37
N GLY A 122 2.33 1.00 -3.49
CA GLY A 122 1.77 1.60 -4.70
C GLY A 122 2.62 1.30 -5.95
N PHE A 123 3.94 1.43 -5.85
CA PHE A 123 4.86 1.08 -6.92
C PHE A 123 4.76 -0.41 -7.31
N LEU A 124 4.76 -1.33 -6.34
CA LEU A 124 4.66 -2.77 -6.60
C LEU A 124 3.31 -3.15 -7.23
N LYS A 125 2.23 -2.46 -6.86
CA LYS A 125 0.92 -2.61 -7.51
C LYS A 125 0.96 -2.24 -8.98
N GLU A 126 1.53 -1.08 -9.32
CA GLU A 126 1.67 -0.62 -10.71
C GLU A 126 2.57 -1.58 -11.51
N LYS A 127 3.67 -2.01 -10.90
CA LYS A 127 4.65 -2.94 -11.46
C LYS A 127 4.44 -4.38 -10.96
N ARG A 128 3.19 -4.83 -10.97
CA ARG A 128 2.84 -6.23 -10.67
C ARG A 128 3.39 -7.20 -11.72
N PRO A 129 3.61 -8.48 -11.39
CA PRO A 129 4.20 -9.43 -12.33
C PRO A 129 3.44 -9.55 -13.66
N SER A 130 2.11 -9.49 -13.61
CA SER A 130 1.26 -9.49 -14.79
C SER A 130 1.52 -8.29 -15.72
N THR A 131 1.89 -7.12 -15.17
CA THR A 131 2.20 -5.93 -15.97
C THR A 131 3.44 -6.18 -16.82
N PHE A 132 4.50 -6.77 -16.27
CA PHE A 132 5.71 -7.13 -17.03
C PHE A 132 5.41 -8.11 -18.16
N ALA A 133 4.56 -9.10 -17.89
CA ALA A 133 4.14 -10.04 -18.92
C ALA A 133 3.32 -9.35 -20.03
N SER A 134 2.33 -8.55 -19.65
CA SER A 134 1.51 -7.80 -20.62
C SER A 134 2.34 -6.84 -21.47
N GLU A 135 3.20 -6.01 -20.85
CA GLU A 135 4.10 -5.08 -21.55
C GLU A 135 5.02 -5.84 -22.52
N TYR A 136 5.60 -6.96 -22.08
CA TYR A 136 6.42 -7.82 -22.95
C TYR A 136 5.64 -8.33 -24.17
N PHE A 137 4.45 -8.91 -23.97
CA PHE A 137 3.68 -9.48 -25.07
C PHE A 137 3.19 -8.42 -26.05
N GLU A 138 2.77 -7.26 -25.57
CA GLU A 138 2.33 -6.14 -26.40
C GLU A 138 3.46 -5.64 -27.31
N LEU A 139 4.62 -5.37 -26.72
CA LEU A 139 5.80 -4.90 -27.46
C LEU A 139 6.30 -5.97 -28.43
N TRP A 140 6.31 -7.23 -28.01
CA TRP A 140 6.68 -8.35 -28.86
C TRP A 140 5.74 -8.52 -30.05
N ASN A 141 4.43 -8.53 -29.81
CA ASN A 141 3.42 -8.64 -30.87
C ASN A 141 3.50 -7.50 -31.88
N THR A 142 3.87 -6.30 -31.42
CA THR A 142 4.07 -5.13 -32.28
C THR A 142 5.36 -5.26 -33.09
N HIS A 143 6.46 -5.69 -32.47
CA HIS A 143 7.74 -5.81 -33.13
C HIS A 143 7.77 -6.90 -34.19
N ARG A 144 7.20 -8.08 -33.91
CA ARG A 144 7.26 -9.24 -34.83
C ARG A 144 6.62 -8.97 -36.20
N ILE A 145 5.63 -8.06 -36.26
CA ILE A 145 4.95 -7.66 -37.50
C ILE A 145 5.55 -6.40 -38.12
N SER A 146 6.56 -5.80 -37.49
CA SER A 146 7.16 -4.56 -37.96
C SER A 146 7.95 -4.78 -39.27
N PRO A 147 7.94 -3.83 -40.22
CA PRO A 147 8.70 -3.95 -41.45
C PRO A 147 10.20 -4.16 -41.22
N LEU A 148 10.76 -3.58 -40.15
CA LEU A 148 12.17 -3.77 -39.76
C LEU A 148 12.47 -5.21 -39.38
N HIS A 149 11.59 -5.85 -38.59
CA HIS A 149 11.74 -7.24 -38.20
C HIS A 149 11.57 -8.17 -39.41
N LEU A 150 10.56 -7.95 -40.24
CA LEU A 150 10.34 -8.74 -41.46
C LEU A 150 11.51 -8.64 -42.44
N ALA A 151 12.05 -7.44 -42.67
CA ALA A 151 13.23 -7.23 -43.51
C ALA A 151 14.49 -7.89 -42.92
N HIS A 152 14.64 -7.89 -41.59
CA HIS A 152 15.71 -8.61 -40.90
C HIS A 152 15.57 -10.13 -41.13
N LYS A 153 14.37 -10.71 -40.95
CA LYS A 153 14.12 -12.14 -41.19
C LYS A 153 14.43 -12.54 -42.63
N GLU A 154 13.95 -11.76 -43.61
CA GLU A 154 14.18 -12.00 -45.03
C GLU A 154 15.68 -11.93 -45.39
N LYS A 155 16.39 -10.91 -44.89
CA LYS A 155 17.82 -10.72 -45.13
C LYS A 155 18.69 -11.84 -44.54
N HIS A 156 18.30 -12.35 -43.38
CA HIS A 156 19.11 -13.32 -42.61
C HIS A 156 18.63 -14.77 -42.75
N GLY A 157 17.55 -15.03 -43.49
CA GLY A 157 17.00 -16.38 -43.67
C GLY A 157 16.58 -17.04 -42.36
N LEU A 158 16.19 -16.23 -41.36
CA LEU A 158 15.81 -16.73 -40.04
C LEU A 158 14.39 -17.31 -40.10
N GLU A 159 14.26 -18.59 -39.79
CA GLU A 159 12.95 -19.22 -39.60
C GLU A 159 12.32 -18.78 -38.26
N ASP A 160 13.14 -18.59 -37.22
CA ASP A 160 12.64 -18.16 -35.90
C ASP A 160 12.22 -16.68 -35.89
N ASP A 161 11.26 -16.36 -35.04
CA ASP A 161 10.90 -14.95 -34.77
C ASP A 161 11.87 -14.31 -33.76
N PHE A 162 12.92 -15.01 -33.31
CA PHE A 162 13.71 -14.61 -32.15
C PHE A 162 14.87 -13.69 -32.55
N CYS A 163 14.67 -12.38 -32.38
CA CYS A 163 15.71 -11.38 -32.65
C CYS A 163 16.23 -10.73 -31.36
N GLY A 164 17.37 -10.05 -31.44
CA GLY A 164 17.98 -9.37 -30.27
C GLY A 164 17.07 -8.33 -29.58
N TYR A 165 16.06 -7.80 -30.28
CA TYR A 165 15.05 -6.94 -29.67
C TYR A 165 14.16 -7.71 -28.69
N GLN A 166 13.73 -8.92 -29.06
CA GLN A 166 12.95 -9.79 -28.17
C GLN A 166 13.75 -10.18 -26.93
N GLN A 167 15.03 -10.52 -27.11
CA GLN A 167 15.93 -10.79 -25.98
C GLN A 167 16.03 -9.59 -25.03
N GLY A 168 16.18 -8.38 -25.57
CA GLY A 168 16.23 -7.16 -24.76
C GLY A 168 14.95 -6.88 -23.98
N LEU A 169 13.77 -7.11 -24.60
CA LEU A 169 12.48 -7.00 -23.89
C LEU A 169 12.38 -8.02 -22.75
N TRP A 170 12.80 -9.26 -23.01
CA TRP A 170 12.82 -10.33 -22.03
C TRP A 170 13.75 -10.00 -20.85
N ASP A 171 15.00 -9.59 -21.15
CA ASP A 171 16.01 -9.23 -20.15
C ASP A 171 15.46 -8.12 -19.25
N ASN A 172 14.84 -7.09 -19.84
CA ASN A 172 14.23 -5.99 -19.10
C ASN A 172 13.11 -6.43 -18.18
N SER A 173 12.22 -7.33 -18.63
CA SER A 173 11.14 -7.87 -17.81
C SER A 173 11.67 -8.69 -16.64
N VAL A 174 12.63 -9.58 -16.88
CA VAL A 174 13.25 -10.42 -15.83
C VAL A 174 14.03 -9.56 -14.83
N ILE A 175 14.84 -8.61 -15.29
CA ILE A 175 15.57 -7.67 -14.43
C ILE A 175 14.60 -6.84 -13.59
N GLY A 176 13.50 -6.37 -14.19
CA GLY A 176 12.46 -5.62 -13.48
C GLY A 176 11.82 -6.42 -12.36
N LEU A 177 11.42 -7.67 -12.63
CA LEU A 177 10.87 -8.58 -11.62
C LEU A 177 11.87 -8.85 -10.49
N LYS A 178 13.15 -9.07 -10.81
CA LYS A 178 14.21 -9.29 -9.82
C LYS A 178 14.40 -8.08 -8.90
N LYS A 179 14.41 -6.85 -9.45
CA LYS A 179 14.46 -5.61 -8.65
C LYS A 179 13.24 -5.43 -7.75
N ASN A 180 12.06 -5.81 -8.24
CA ASN A 180 10.85 -5.75 -7.43
C ASN A 180 10.89 -6.76 -6.28
N LEU A 181 11.44 -7.96 -6.49
CA LEU A 181 11.67 -8.94 -5.43
C LEU A 181 12.63 -8.43 -4.34
N GLU A 182 13.69 -7.70 -4.72
CA GLU A 182 14.56 -7.01 -3.75
C GLU A 182 13.78 -6.00 -2.92
N SER A 183 12.95 -5.19 -3.58
CA SER A 183 12.07 -4.20 -2.93
C SER A 183 11.07 -4.84 -1.96
N VAL A 184 10.54 -6.03 -2.29
CA VAL A 184 9.67 -6.81 -1.39
C VAL A 184 10.41 -7.19 -0.11
N GLY A 185 11.65 -7.66 -0.22
CA GLY A 185 12.48 -8.00 0.94
C GLY A 185 12.75 -6.80 1.86
N GLU A 186 13.12 -5.66 1.28
CA GLU A 186 13.33 -4.40 2.02
C GLU A 186 12.04 -3.93 2.69
N LEU A 187 10.92 -4.00 1.98
CA LEU A 187 9.62 -3.58 2.48
C LEU A 187 9.17 -4.42 3.67
N ARG A 188 9.34 -5.75 3.63
CA ARG A 188 9.04 -6.61 4.80
C ARG A 188 9.86 -6.22 6.02
N SER A 189 11.15 -5.94 5.84
CA SER A 189 12.02 -5.48 6.94
C SER A 189 11.52 -4.17 7.55
N LEU A 190 11.10 -3.24 6.69
CA LEU A 190 10.58 -1.94 7.10
C LEU A 190 9.24 -2.04 7.83
N ILE A 191 8.33 -2.91 7.37
CA ILE A 191 7.04 -3.20 8.03
C ILE A 191 7.30 -3.81 9.42
N ASN A 192 8.15 -4.85 9.51
CA ASN A 192 8.48 -5.49 10.78
C ASN A 192 9.08 -4.51 11.80
N THR A 193 9.99 -3.66 11.36
CA THR A 193 10.59 -2.60 12.20
C THR A 193 9.55 -1.58 12.69
N THR A 194 8.54 -1.32 11.86
CA THR A 194 7.45 -0.41 12.18
C THR A 194 6.49 -1.03 13.21
N LEU A 195 6.09 -2.28 13.02
CA LEU A 195 5.14 -3.01 13.88
C LEU A 195 5.73 -3.43 15.24
N THR A 196 7.02 -3.79 15.29
CA THR A 196 7.66 -4.28 16.54
C THR A 196 7.71 -3.22 17.64
N TYR A 197 7.56 -1.95 17.29
CA TYR A 197 7.62 -0.87 18.27
C TYR A 197 6.26 -0.59 18.91
N ARG A 198 6.10 -1.05 20.15
CA ARG A 198 4.92 -0.72 20.96
C ARG A 198 5.02 0.71 21.46
N PHE A 199 4.15 1.58 20.93
CA PHE A 199 3.91 2.89 21.50
C PHE A 199 3.39 2.75 22.94
N ARG A 200 3.99 3.49 23.87
CA ARG A 200 3.40 3.78 25.18
C ARG A 200 2.70 5.13 25.09
N TRP A 201 1.38 5.15 25.30
CA TRP A 201 0.52 6.34 25.20
C TRP A 201 0.69 7.30 26.38
#